data_AF-A0A9E4PTV9-F1
#
_entry.id   AF-A0A9E4PTV9-F1
#
_cell.length_a   1.000
_cell.length_b   1.000
_cell.length_c   1.000
_cell.angle_alpha   90.00
_cell.angle_beta   90.00
_cell.angle_gamma   90.00
#
_symmetry.space_group_name_H-M   'P 1'
#
loop_
_entity.id
_entity.type
_entity.pdbx_description
1 polymer ?
#
loop_
_entity_poly.entity_id
_entity_poly.type
_entity_poly.pdbx_seq_one_letter_code
_entity_poly.pdbx_strand_id
1 'polypeptide(L)' 'YEREEEGASEEPASVGFSISIAQAETIAEEALRICSAGRPLCFLCGQPINPDGHACPRSNGHTVLEAG' A
#
# COMPACT_ATOMS: atom_id res chain seq x y z
N TYR A 1 -6.32 47.78 -25.61
CA TYR A 1 -5.58 46.71 -24.92
C TYR A 1 -6.28 46.47 -23.61
N GLU A 2 -7.20 45.52 -23.64
CA GLU A 2 -7.89 45.03 -22.45
C GLU A 2 -6.87 44.26 -21.61
N ARG A 3 -6.79 44.57 -20.31
CA ARG A 3 -5.86 43.94 -19.38
C ARG A 3 -6.53 42.66 -18.89
N GLU A 4 -6.03 41.51 -19.32
CA GLU A 4 -6.45 40.20 -18.81
C GLU A 4 -6.13 40.14 -17.31
N GLU A 5 -7.16 39.89 -16.50
CA GLU A 5 -7.01 39.67 -15.06
C GLU A 5 -6.25 38.36 -14.84
N GLU A 6 -5.06 38.47 -14.27
CA GLU A 6 -4.19 37.36 -13.90
C GLU A 6 -4.91 36.52 -12.84
N GLY A 7 -5.38 35.33 -13.25
CA GLY A 7 -6.15 34.43 -12.40
C GLY A 7 -5.38 34.11 -11.13
N ALA A 8 -5.94 34.49 -9.99
CA ALA A 8 -5.45 34.10 -8.68
C ALA A 8 -5.41 32.57 -8.61
N SER A 9 -4.20 32.00 -8.70
CA SER A 9 -4.02 30.57 -8.45
C SER A 9 -4.34 30.30 -6.98
N GLU A 10 -5.48 29.66 -6.72
CA GLU A 10 -5.86 29.20 -5.39
C GLU A 10 -4.76 28.26 -4.87
N GLU A 11 -3.95 28.73 -3.92
CA GLU A 11 -2.97 27.86 -3.27
C GLU A 11 -3.74 26.79 -2.46
N PRO A 12 -3.40 25.49 -2.62
CA PRO A 12 -4.10 24.45 -1.90
C PRO A 12 -3.89 24.59 -0.40
N ALA A 13 -4.94 24.29 0.37
CA ALA A 13 -4.85 24.26 1.83
C ALA A 13 -3.72 23.33 2.27
N SER A 14 -2.71 23.87 2.94
CA SER A 14 -1.55 23.13 3.44
C SER A 14 -1.52 23.15 4.97
N VAL A 15 -1.04 22.04 5.55
CA VAL A 15 -0.77 21.95 6.99
C VAL A 15 0.62 21.39 7.20
N GLY A 16 1.39 22.04 8.07
CA GLY A 16 2.71 21.58 8.50
C GLY A 16 2.68 21.26 9.98
N PHE A 17 3.37 20.18 10.36
CA PHE A 17 3.61 19.83 11.75
C PHE A 17 5.03 19.29 11.90
N SER A 18 5.56 19.35 13.11
CA SER A 18 6.86 18.78 13.45
C SER A 18 6.67 17.54 14.31
N ILE A 19 7.62 16.63 14.21
CA ILE A 19 7.70 15.42 15.03
C ILE A 19 9.11 15.29 15.59
N SER A 20 9.23 14.61 16.74
CA SER A 20 10.54 14.24 17.28
C SER A 20 11.15 13.08 16.48
N ILE A 21 12.47 12.89 16.63
CA ILE A 21 13.17 11.75 16.01
C ILE A 21 12.56 10.42 16.47
N ALA A 22 12.27 10.27 17.77
CA ALA A 22 11.66 9.06 18.31
C ALA A 22 10.27 8.76 17.72
N GLN A 23 9.47 9.81 17.45
CA GLN A 23 8.19 9.66 16.76
C GLN A 23 8.38 9.20 15.30
N ALA A 24 9.37 9.76 14.60
CA ALA A 24 9.69 9.36 13.23
C ALA A 24 10.13 7.89 13.16
N GLU A 25 10.97 7.44 14.09
CA GLU A 25 11.39 6.03 14.20
C GLU A 25 10.20 5.10 14.42
N THR A 26 9.32 5.45 15.37
CA THR A 26 8.11 4.66 15.67
C THR A 26 7.20 4.51 14.43
N ILE A 27 6.98 5.61 13.70
CA ILE A 27 6.17 5.60 12.48
C ILE A 27 6.82 4.74 11.40
N ALA A 28 8.14 4.86 11.21
CA ALA A 28 8.87 4.11 10.20
C ALA A 28 8.78 2.59 10.45
N GLU A 29 8.99 2.16 11.69
CA GLU A 29 8.87 0.75 12.07
C GLU A 29 7.47 0.19 11.84
N GLU A 30 6.44 0.93 12.23
CA GLU A 30 5.05 0.51 12.05
C GLU A 30 4.67 0.45 10.57
N ALA A 31 5.07 1.45 9.79
CA ALA A 31 4.84 1.46 8.35
C ALA A 31 5.50 0.25 7.67
N LEU A 32 6.74 -0.08 8.03
CA LEU A 32 7.42 -1.26 7.51
C LEU A 32 6.71 -2.56 7.91
N ARG A 33 6.27 -2.69 9.17
CA ARG A 33 5.48 -3.84 9.63
C ARG A 33 4.21 -4.01 8.79
N ILE A 34 3.43 -2.95 8.61
CA ILE A 34 2.20 -2.97 7.81
C ILE A 34 2.49 -3.33 6.35
N CYS A 35 3.48 -2.68 5.72
CA CYS A 35 3.85 -2.95 4.33
C CYS A 35 4.32 -4.39 4.12
N SER A 36 4.99 -4.98 5.12
CA SER A 36 5.46 -6.37 5.08
C SER A 36 4.37 -7.40 5.34
N ALA A 37 3.20 -7.00 5.86
CA ALA A 37 2.08 -7.89 6.19
C ALA A 37 1.28 -8.37 4.96
N GLY A 38 1.89 -8.34 3.77
CA GLY A 38 1.31 -8.87 2.55
C GLY A 38 1.05 -10.38 2.65
N ARG A 39 0.07 -10.86 1.88
CA ARG A 39 -0.25 -12.29 1.82
C ARG A 39 0.85 -13.05 1.06
N PRO A 40 1.20 -14.29 1.48
CA PRO A 40 2.19 -15.09 0.77
C PRO A 40 1.75 -15.33 -0.67
N LEU A 41 2.71 -15.33 -1.60
CA LEU A 41 2.43 -15.59 -3.01
C LEU A 41 2.44 -17.08 -3.29
N CYS A 42 1.49 -17.53 -4.12
CA CYS A 42 1.45 -18.88 -4.65
C CYS A 42 2.70 -19.16 -5.51
N PHE A 43 3.51 -20.14 -5.13
CA PHE A 43 4.72 -20.53 -5.87
C PHE A 43 4.43 -21.03 -7.30
N LEU A 44 3.17 -21.44 -7.56
CA LEU A 44 2.73 -21.82 -8.89
C LEU A 44 2.33 -20.60 -9.72
N CYS A 45 1.34 -19.81 -9.32
CA CYS A 45 0.75 -18.75 -10.17
C CYS A 45 1.14 -17.31 -9.80
N GLY A 46 1.85 -17.10 -8.70
CA GLY A 46 2.28 -15.78 -8.23
C GLY A 46 1.15 -14.91 -7.64
N GLN A 47 -0.07 -15.43 -7.52
CA GLN A 47 -1.17 -14.69 -6.90
C GLN A 47 -1.12 -14.80 -5.37
N PRO A 48 -1.61 -13.79 -4.63
CA PRO A 48 -1.70 -13.86 -3.18
C PRO A 48 -2.62 -15.00 -2.71
N ILE A 49 -2.16 -15.78 -1.72
CA ILE A 49 -2.93 -16.84 -1.08
C ILE A 49 -3.85 -16.21 -0.04
N ASN A 50 -5.14 -16.57 -0.04
CA ASN A 50 -6.08 -16.07 0.98
C ASN A 50 -5.97 -16.90 2.27
N PRO A 51 -6.40 -16.36 3.43
CA PRO A 51 -6.43 -17.10 4.68
C PRO A 51 -7.23 -18.42 4.62
N ASP A 52 -8.30 -18.44 3.83
CA ASP A 52 -9.13 -19.64 3.60
C ASP A 52 -8.55 -20.62 2.56
N GLY A 53 -7.31 -20.38 2.12
CA GLY A 53 -6.62 -21.14 1.08
C GLY A 53 -6.74 -20.55 -0.33
N HIS A 54 -6.00 -21.10 -1.27
CA HIS A 54 -5.93 -20.67 -2.66
C HIS A 54 -6.12 -21.82 -3.64
N ALA A 55 -7.18 -21.76 -4.44
CA ALA A 55 -7.39 -22.65 -5.58
C ALA A 55 -6.56 -22.18 -6.78
N CYS A 56 -5.42 -22.83 -7.05
CA CYS A 56 -4.51 -22.38 -8.10
C CYS A 56 -5.04 -22.73 -9.50
N PRO A 57 -5.18 -21.74 -10.42
CA PRO A 57 -5.55 -22.03 -11.80
C PRO A 57 -4.52 -22.91 -12.53
N ARG A 58 -3.23 -22.83 -12.16
CA ARG A 58 -2.17 -23.67 -12.75
C ARG A 58 -2.22 -25.14 -12.32
N SER A 59 -2.94 -25.45 -11.24
CA SER A 59 -3.19 -26.83 -10.81
C SER A 59 -4.62 -27.29 -11.12
N ASN A 60 -5.35 -26.57 -11.99
CA ASN A 60 -6.79 -26.78 -12.24
C ASN A 60 -7.63 -26.84 -10.95
N GLY A 61 -7.20 -26.17 -9.87
CA GLY A 61 -7.87 -26.22 -8.58
C GLY A 61 -7.75 -27.54 -7.80
N HIS A 62 -6.99 -28.54 -8.27
CA HIS A 62 -6.85 -29.82 -7.58
C HIS A 62 -6.01 -29.78 -6.30
N THR A 63 -5.16 -28.76 -6.15
CA THR A 63 -4.38 -28.50 -4.94
C THR A 63 -4.79 -27.15 -4.38
N VAL A 64 -5.33 -27.14 -3.16
CA VAL A 64 -5.53 -25.94 -2.36
C VAL A 64 -4.21 -25.64 -1.66
N LEU A 65 -3.66 -24.45 -1.90
CA LEU A 65 -2.48 -23.98 -1.20
C LEU A 65 -2.91 -23.18 0.02
N GLU A 66 -2.48 -23.62 1.20
CA GLU A 66 -2.67 -22.88 2.44
C GLU A 66 -1.68 -21.72 2.51
N ALA A 67 -2.10 -20.63 3.17
CA ALA A 67 -1.15 -19.64 3.64
C ALA A 67 -0.39 -20.31 4.79
N GLY A 68 0.86 -20.71 4.53
CA GLY A 68 1.69 -21.47 5.48
C GLY A 68 1.75 -20.88 6.88
#